data_AF-A0A930FLZ3-F1
#
_entry.id   AF-A0A930FLZ3-F1
#
_cell.length_a   1.000
_cell.length_b   1.000
_cell.length_c   1.000
_cell.angle_alpha   90.00
_cell.angle_beta   90.00
_cell.angle_gamma   90.00
#
_symmetry.space_group_name_H-M   'P 1'
#
loop_
_entity.id
_entity.type
_entity.pdbx_description
1 polymer ?
#
loop_
_entity_poly.entity_id
_entity_poly.type
_entity_poly.pdbx_seq_one_letter_code
_entity_poly.pdbx_strand_id
1 'polypeptide(L)' 'MKTDFKVGQRVWVSPQLTGKADWVEATITEVEHNPFVGIVIEVKTDAGELFFEKEDMFKPLEALELCML' A
#
# COMPACT_ATOMS: atom_id res chain seq x y z
N MET A 1 -12.47 -12.49 0.97
CA MET A 1 -12.31 -11.04 0.72
C MET A 1 -11.62 -10.89 -0.62
N LYS A 2 -12.02 -9.89 -1.41
CA LYS A 2 -11.45 -9.63 -2.73
C LYS A 2 -10.77 -8.26 -2.64
N THR A 3 -9.51 -8.19 -3.07
CA THR A 3 -8.76 -6.95 -3.22
C THR A 3 -8.39 -6.78 -4.68
N ASP A 4 -8.22 -5.54 -5.12
CA ASP A 4 -7.72 -5.21 -6.46
C ASP A 4 -6.19 -5.03 -6.46
N PHE A 5 -5.56 -5.04 -5.28
CA PHE A 5 -4.11 -4.97 -5.12
C PHE A 5 -3.43 -6.28 -5.54
N LYS A 6 -2.26 -6.16 -6.18
CA LYS A 6 -1.46 -7.31 -6.65
C LYS A 6 0.04 -7.11 -6.40
N VAL A 7 0.74 -8.21 -6.16
CA VAL A 7 2.21 -8.21 -6.06
C VAL A 7 2.83 -7.58 -7.32
N GLY A 8 3.81 -6.70 -7.11
CA GLY A 8 4.49 -5.92 -8.14
C GLY A 8 3.80 -4.59 -8.50
N GLN A 9 2.60 -4.30 -7.97
CA GLN A 9 1.94 -3.00 -8.16
C GLN A 9 2.62 -1.89 -7.36
N ARG A 10 2.69 -0.69 -7.92
CA ARG A 10 3.07 0.54 -7.22
C ARG A 10 1.87 1.13 -6.49
N VAL A 11 2.10 1.54 -5.25
CA VAL A 11 1.07 2.11 -4.37
C VAL A 11 1.62 3.28 -3.58
N TRP A 12 0.71 4.17 -3.17
CA TRP A 12 0.97 5.15 -2.13
C TRP A 12 0.76 4.53 -0.76
N VAL A 13 1.72 4.71 0.15
CA VAL A 13 1.70 4.25 1.54
C VAL A 13 1.40 5.42 2.46
N SER A 14 0.43 5.24 3.37
CA SER A 14 -0.06 6.28 4.25
C SER A 14 1.06 6.91 5.12
N PRO A 15 1.08 8.25 5.28
CA PRO A 15 1.93 8.94 6.27
C PRO A 15 1.81 8.37 7.68
N GLN A 16 0.61 7.89 8.05
CA GLN A 16 0.38 7.29 9.38
C GLN A 16 1.13 5.97 9.57
N LEU A 17 1.30 5.18 8.51
CA LEU A 17 2.05 3.92 8.55
C LEU A 17 3.56 4.17 8.53
N THR A 18 3.99 5.14 7.73
CA THR A 18 5.41 5.43 7.51
C THR A 18 6.01 6.39 8.55
N GLY A 19 5.17 7.13 9.27
CA GLY A 19 5.58 8.22 10.16
C GLY A 19 6.14 9.46 9.43
N LYS A 20 5.99 9.53 8.10
CA LYS A 20 6.48 10.64 7.27
C LYS A 20 5.40 11.72 7.10
N ALA A 21 5.79 12.88 6.58
CA ALA A 21 4.84 13.99 6.35
C ALA A 21 3.91 13.70 5.16
N ASP A 22 4.45 13.09 4.11
CA ASP A 22 3.76 12.84 2.84
C ASP A 22 3.61 11.33 2.57
N TRP A 23 2.72 11.02 1.62
CA TRP A 23 2.57 9.65 1.12
C TRP A 23 3.85 9.22 0.43
N VAL A 24 4.23 7.96 0.62
CA VAL A 24 5.47 7.41 0.05
C VAL A 24 5.11 6.35 -0.97
N GLU A 25 5.81 6.32 -2.10
CA GLU A 25 5.64 5.23 -3.05
C GLU A 25 6.35 3.96 -2.58
N ALA A 26 5.69 2.83 -2.78
CA ALA A 26 6.27 1.52 -2.55
C ALA A 26 5.72 0.50 -3.56
N THR A 27 6.39 -0.64 -3.65
CA THR A 27 5.98 -1.76 -4.48
C THR A 27 5.45 -2.88 -3.60
N ILE A 28 4.27 -3.42 -3.92
CA ILE A 28 3.71 -4.57 -3.21
C ILE A 28 4.60 -5.80 -3.39
N THR A 29 5.05 -6.37 -2.28
CA THR A 29 5.86 -7.60 -2.23
C THR A 29 5.00 -8.82 -1.88
N GLU A 30 3.95 -8.64 -1.08
CA GLU A 30 3.05 -9.72 -0.67
C GLU A 30 1.61 -9.21 -0.48
N VAL A 31 0.64 -10.09 -0.74
CA VAL A 31 -0.78 -9.90 -0.43
C VAL A 31 -1.26 -11.13 0.33
N GLU A 32 -1.44 -10.99 1.64
CA GLU A 32 -1.89 -12.06 2.53
C GLU A 32 -3.40 -12.00 2.72
N HIS A 33 -4.08 -13.15 2.59
CA HIS A 33 -5.48 -13.31 2.95
C HIS A 33 -5.62 -13.90 4.35
N ASN A 34 -5.53 -13.04 5.36
CA ASN A 34 -5.63 -13.47 6.75
C ASN A 34 -7.09 -13.70 7.18
N PRO A 35 -7.46 -14.86 7.73
CA PRO A 35 -8.84 -15.18 8.09
C PRO A 35 -9.40 -14.38 9.28
N PHE A 36 -8.55 -13.71 10.06
CA PHE A 36 -8.95 -12.94 11.24
C PHE A 36 -8.96 -11.44 11.00
N VAL A 37 -7.91 -10.91 10.36
CA VAL A 37 -7.74 -9.45 10.16
C VAL A 37 -8.10 -8.97 8.76
N GLY A 38 -8.30 -9.89 7.81
CA GLY A 38 -8.62 -9.59 6.42
C GLY A 38 -7.39 -9.54 5.52
N ILE A 39 -7.41 -8.67 4.50
CA ILE A 39 -6.29 -8.52 3.57
C ILE A 39 -5.19 -7.71 4.22
N VAL A 40 -3.98 -8.26 4.26
CA VAL A 40 -2.76 -7.57 4.69
C VAL A 40 -1.84 -7.45 3.48
N ILE A 41 -1.27 -6.26 3.29
CA ILE A 41 -0.40 -5.94 2.16
C ILE A 41 0.99 -5.64 2.71
N GLU A 42 2.00 -6.31 2.19
CA GLU A 42 3.40 -5.94 2.41
C GLU A 42 3.91 -5.14 1.21
N VAL A 43 4.66 -4.07 1.49
CA VAL A 43 5.28 -3.22 0.49
C VAL A 43 6.75 -2.95 0.81
N LYS A 44 7.53 -2.68 -0.24
CA LYS A 44 8.92 -2.23 -0.14
C LYS A 44 9.13 -0.91 -0.86
N THR A 45 9.70 0.08 -0.19
CA THR A 45 10.08 1.35 -0.82
C THR A 45 11.35 1.19 -1.66
N ASP A 46 11.62 2.14 -2.55
CA ASP A 46 12.84 2.14 -3.38
C ASP A 46 14.12 2.31 -2.54
N ALA A 47 13.99 2.88 -1.34
CA ALA A 47 15.06 2.97 -0.33
C ALA A 47 15.26 1.66 0.46
N GLY A 48 14.40 0.66 0.24
CA GLY A 48 14.49 -0.65 0.86
C GLY A 48 13.75 -0.80 2.20
N GLU A 49 12.97 0.21 2.62
CA GLU A 49 12.12 0.14 3.81
C GLU A 49 10.94 -0.81 3.55
N LEU A 50 10.59 -1.64 4.53
CA LEU A 50 9.47 -2.57 4.47
C LEU A 50 8.34 -2.09 5.38
N PHE A 51 7.11 -2.13 4.87
CA PHE A 51 5.90 -1.82 5.62
C PHE A 51 4.84 -2.88 5.35
N PHE A 52 4.00 -3.16 6.35
CA PHE A 52 2.82 -4.00 6.17
C PHE A 52 1.66 -3.47 7.01
N GLU A 53 0.46 -3.47 6.44
CA GLU A 53 -0.78 -3.26 7.19
C GLU A 53 -1.99 -3.71 6.36
N LYS A 54 -3.20 -3.44 6.85
CA LYS A 54 -4.45 -3.63 6.09
C LYS A 54 -4.50 -2.73 4.86
N GLU A 55 -5.33 -3.13 3.90
CA GLU A 55 -5.43 -2.49 2.59
C GLU A 55 -5.84 -1.00 2.63
N ASP A 56 -6.46 -0.53 3.71
CA ASP A 56 -6.89 0.87 3.89
C ASP A 56 -5.74 1.86 4.11
N MET A 57 -4.54 1.37 4.45
CA MET A 57 -3.32 2.18 4.57
C MET A 57 -2.62 2.42 3.22
N PHE A 58 -3.17 1.88 2.13
CA PHE A 58 -2.60 1.94 0.79
C PHE A 58 -3.57 2.54 -0.22
N LYS A 59 -3.05 3.20 -1.24
CA LYS A 59 -3.84 3.65 -2.40
C LYS A 59 -3.15 3.24 -3.70
N PRO A 60 -3.90 2.88 -4.75
CA PRO A 60 -3.33 2.74 -6.09
C PRO A 60 -2.60 4.02 -6.48
N LEU A 61 -1.47 3.90 -7.17
CA LEU A 61 -0.70 5.07 -7.59
C LEU A 61 -1.53 5.98 -8.52
N GLU A 62 -2.38 5.36 -9.36
CA GLU A 62 -3.26 6.00 -10.33
C GLU A 62 -4.42 6.76 -9.69
N ALA A 63 -4.72 6.54 -8.41
CA ALA A 63 -5.86 7.18 -7.73
C ALA A 63 -5.67 8.69 -7.51
N LEU A 64 -4.44 9.21 -7.60
CA LEU A 64 -4.13 10.63 -7.38
C LEU A 64 -4.29 11.50 -8.64
N GLU A 65 -4.41 10.91 -9.83
CA GLU A 65 -4.65 11.67 -11.08
C GLU A 65 -6.08 12.25 -11.15
N LEU A 66 -7.03 11.69 -10.39
CA LEU A 66 -8.44 12.11 -10.41
C LEU A 66 -8.79 13.23 -9.40
N CYS A 67 -7.95 13.49 -8.40
CA CYS A 67 -8.23 14.56 -7.42
C CYS A 67 -7.63 15.93 -7.79
N MET A 68 -6.98 16.05 -8.94
CA MET A 68 -6.42 17.31 -9.45
C MET A 68 -7.18 17.86 -10.68
N LEU A 69 -8.33 17.27 -11.03
CA LEU A 69 -9.24 17.73 -12.09
C LEU A 69 -10.49 18.42 -11.54
#